data_AF-A0A8K0JM95-F1
#
_entry.id   AF-A0A8K0JM95-F1
#
_cell.length_a   1.000
_cell.length_b   1.000
_cell.length_c   1.000
_cell.angle_alpha   90.00
_cell.angle_beta   90.00
_cell.angle_gamma   90.00
#
_symmetry.space_group_name_H-M   'P 1'
#
loop_
_entity.id
_entity.type
_entity.pdbx_description
1 polymer ?
#
loop_
_entity_poly.entity_id
_entity_poly.type
_entity_poly.pdbx_seq_one_letter_code
_entity_poly.pdbx_strand_id
1 'polypeptide(L)'
;MSGNLTHILFENASGYSLFEVNIQEEVAAKSKAVQEAVLDFSKFSRMVKLKSFLPFTSAAEALANANDVSEGIVSDQLSSLLQLLIPSSSKSSPRVLLGIGERTLASSISQQLKIPCDTGERTLELVRGVRLHAELFLSKAGTGMTKGDVKMAQLGLGHSYSRGKVKFNVNRSDNMIIQAIALADQLDKDVNTFSMRIREWYSWHFPELVKITPSTPGQYARLVLLIGDKSQLDFSESGQSEWIAKIQEILDDDETKAKNVMDAAKSSMGADINELDLLNIKRFAERVVQLSDYRTNLRQYLIDKMHAVAPNLSALIGETIGARLISHAGSLTNLAKYPASTVQILGAEKALFRALKTKGNTPKYGLIYHSTFIGRAGTKHKGRISRFLANKCSIACRIDCFSDNPTNKYGEALRAQVEERLAFYESGTAVSKNADAIKKAQAAIALDLEGDDDEDDDENAKEDEVAEAIKLVEEGKKQAAEANAEQPVDPELQKLASLIPGVSAAVGSTPNKKEKSKKRKSDVAALSADAMDVDVPGDLSAVGVEAKASKKSKKDKNSKSAGDVSVAGDVSMVGDDTATSMKKEKKEKKSKKDKKPKDA
;
A
#
# COMPACT_ATOMS: atom_id res chain seq x y z
N MET A 1 22.16 10.04 -51.31
CA MET A 1 21.42 10.33 -52.56
C MET A 1 21.20 11.83 -52.61
N SER A 2 21.61 12.52 -53.68
CA SER A 2 21.41 13.97 -53.78
C SER A 2 20.00 14.28 -54.29
N GLY A 3 19.09 14.54 -53.35
CA GLY A 3 17.74 14.99 -53.62
C GLY A 3 17.31 15.92 -52.50
N ASN A 4 16.64 17.02 -52.84
CA ASN A 4 16.13 17.98 -51.86
C ASN A 4 15.11 17.30 -50.94
N LEU A 5 15.15 17.61 -49.66
CA LEU A 5 14.12 17.14 -48.73
C LEU A 5 12.81 17.87 -49.07
N THR A 6 11.72 17.12 -49.26
CA THR A 6 10.44 17.69 -49.70
C THR A 6 9.39 17.72 -48.60
N HIS A 7 9.33 16.64 -47.81
CA HIS A 7 8.37 16.46 -46.74
C HIS A 7 9.07 15.95 -45.50
N ILE A 8 8.51 16.24 -44.32
CA ILE A 8 8.95 15.70 -43.03
C ILE A 8 7.74 15.09 -42.33
N LEU A 9 7.85 13.83 -41.95
CA LEU A 9 6.95 13.18 -41.00
C LEU A 9 7.40 13.55 -39.59
N PHE A 10 6.43 13.94 -38.75
CA PHE A 10 6.65 14.18 -37.33
C PHE A 10 5.55 13.49 -36.52
N GLU A 11 5.95 12.45 -35.82
CA GLU A 11 5.19 11.77 -34.78
C GLU A 11 5.05 12.65 -33.53
N ASN A 12 3.83 12.78 -33.02
CA ASN A 12 3.53 13.50 -31.78
C ASN A 12 2.49 12.72 -30.96
N ALA A 13 2.45 12.95 -29.64
CA ALA A 13 1.52 12.28 -28.74
C ALA A 13 0.03 12.53 -29.07
N SER A 14 -0.27 13.58 -29.84
CA SER A 14 -1.61 13.94 -30.27
C SER A 14 -1.98 13.43 -31.67
N GLY A 15 -1.03 12.87 -32.43
CA GLY A 15 -1.26 12.47 -33.83
C GLY A 15 -0.04 12.63 -34.74
N TYR A 16 -0.18 12.21 -35.99
CA TYR A 16 0.85 12.37 -37.03
C TYR A 16 0.75 13.71 -37.74
N SER A 17 1.86 14.41 -37.88
CA SER A 17 1.97 15.67 -38.63
C SER A 17 2.84 15.48 -39.87
N LEU A 18 2.35 15.89 -41.04
CA LEU A 18 3.14 15.95 -42.26
C LEU A 18 3.43 17.41 -42.61
N PHE A 19 4.71 17.74 -42.68
CA PHE A 19 5.23 19.06 -43.03
C PHE A 19 5.83 19.07 -44.44
N GLU A 20 5.75 20.21 -45.10
CA GLU A 20 6.39 20.50 -46.39
C GLU A 20 7.57 21.45 -46.20
N VAL A 21 8.70 21.12 -46.82
CA VAL A 21 9.97 21.87 -46.71
C VAL A 21 10.10 22.78 -47.93
N ASN A 22 10.03 24.09 -47.70
CA ASN A 22 10.10 25.11 -48.75
C ASN A 22 11.54 25.61 -48.97
N ILE A 23 12.34 25.69 -47.90
CA ILE A 23 13.70 26.24 -47.91
C ILE A 23 14.58 25.33 -47.05
N GLN A 24 15.69 24.86 -47.62
CA GLN A 24 16.75 24.12 -46.92
C GLN A 24 18.13 24.68 -47.30
N GLU A 25 19.01 24.86 -46.31
CA GLU A 25 20.40 25.28 -46.52
C GLU A 25 21.35 24.16 -46.06
N GLU A 26 21.93 23.42 -47.01
CA GLU A 26 22.78 22.27 -46.69
C GLU A 26 24.23 22.65 -46.39
N VAL A 27 24.79 23.61 -47.13
CA VAL A 27 26.21 24.02 -47.03
C VAL A 27 26.46 24.85 -45.76
N ALA A 28 25.47 25.64 -45.33
CA ALA A 28 25.58 26.57 -44.20
C ALA A 28 24.85 26.11 -42.92
N ALA A 29 24.36 24.86 -42.85
CA ALA A 29 23.59 24.33 -41.73
C ALA A 29 24.26 24.56 -40.35
N LYS A 30 25.58 24.37 -40.28
CA LYS A 30 26.39 24.55 -39.05
C LYS A 30 26.77 26.01 -38.76
N SER A 31 26.30 26.96 -39.57
CA SER A 31 26.50 28.39 -39.33
C SER A 31 25.62 28.91 -38.20
N LYS A 32 26.14 29.86 -37.43
CA LYS A 32 25.42 30.47 -36.30
C LYS A 32 24.09 31.13 -36.73
N ALA A 33 24.04 31.70 -37.93
CA ALA A 33 22.87 32.36 -38.47
C ALA A 33 21.71 31.39 -38.76
N VAL A 34 22.00 30.20 -39.29
CA VAL A 34 20.98 29.16 -39.54
C VAL A 34 20.47 28.58 -38.22
N GLN A 35 21.35 28.30 -37.26
CA GLN A 35 20.95 27.83 -35.92
C GLN A 35 20.04 28.85 -35.20
N GLU A 36 20.35 30.16 -35.29
CA GLU A 36 19.50 31.22 -34.76
C GLU A 36 18.17 31.37 -35.52
N ALA A 37 18.11 31.01 -36.80
CA ALA A 37 16.89 31.00 -37.60
C ALA A 37 15.92 29.86 -37.23
N VAL A 38 16.44 28.70 -36.82
CA VAL A 38 15.63 27.56 -36.32
C VAL A 38 14.99 27.89 -34.96
N LEU A 39 15.64 28.68 -34.12
CA LEU A 39 15.10 29.10 -32.82
C LEU A 39 13.95 30.11 -32.92
N ASP A 40 13.91 30.93 -33.97
CA ASP A 40 12.85 31.92 -34.20
C ASP A 40 11.72 31.35 -35.08
N PHE A 41 10.53 31.18 -34.49
CA PHE A 41 9.34 30.71 -35.20
C PHE A 41 9.05 31.49 -36.49
N SER A 42 9.30 32.80 -36.51
CA SER A 42 8.97 33.69 -37.65
C SER A 42 9.85 33.42 -38.88
N LYS A 43 11.04 32.87 -38.67
CA LYS A 43 11.97 32.42 -39.71
C LYS A 43 11.73 30.95 -40.03
N PHE A 44 11.62 30.10 -39.00
CA PHE A 44 11.42 28.67 -39.18
C PHE A 44 10.10 28.30 -39.91
N SER A 45 9.01 29.03 -39.65
CA SER A 45 7.72 28.85 -40.37
C SER A 45 7.75 29.23 -41.86
N ARG A 46 8.83 29.88 -42.34
CA ARG A 46 9.08 30.08 -43.77
C ARG A 46 9.83 28.90 -44.39
N MET A 47 10.68 28.24 -43.62
CA MET A 47 11.41 27.02 -44.03
C MET A 47 10.47 25.82 -44.10
N VAL A 48 9.63 25.63 -43.09
CA VAL A 48 8.76 24.46 -42.92
C VAL A 48 7.31 24.90 -42.70
N LYS A 49 6.37 24.33 -43.46
CA LYS A 49 4.92 24.56 -43.32
C LYS A 49 4.20 23.25 -43.00
N LEU A 50 3.17 23.30 -42.16
CA LEU A 50 2.30 22.14 -41.94
C LEU A 50 1.42 21.92 -43.18
N LYS A 51 1.44 20.72 -43.74
CA LYS A 51 0.63 20.32 -44.91
C LYS A 51 -0.61 19.52 -44.48
N SER A 52 -0.48 18.67 -43.47
CA SER A 52 -1.61 17.95 -42.88
C SER A 52 -1.32 17.52 -41.44
N PHE A 53 -2.37 17.32 -40.66
CA PHE A 53 -2.32 16.77 -39.31
C PHE A 53 -3.46 15.77 -39.15
N LEU A 54 -3.13 14.55 -38.73
CA LEU A 54 -4.08 13.50 -38.38
C LEU A 54 -4.03 13.32 -36.86
N PRO A 55 -5.02 13.86 -36.11
CA PRO A 55 -5.13 13.60 -34.68
C PRO A 55 -5.51 12.15 -34.42
N PHE A 56 -5.00 11.57 -33.33
CA PHE A 56 -5.50 10.28 -32.84
C PHE A 56 -6.90 10.45 -32.24
N THR A 57 -7.82 9.52 -32.52
CA THR A 57 -9.21 9.62 -32.02
C THR A 57 -9.34 9.15 -30.58
N SER A 58 -8.50 8.21 -30.14
CA SER A 58 -8.54 7.61 -28.81
C SER A 58 -7.15 7.51 -28.15
N ALA A 59 -7.11 7.50 -26.82
CA ALA A 59 -5.89 7.24 -26.06
C ALA A 59 -5.35 5.81 -26.26
N ALA A 60 -6.22 4.84 -26.55
CA ALA A 60 -5.83 3.47 -26.86
C ALA A 60 -5.14 3.38 -28.24
N GLU A 61 -5.65 4.10 -29.23
CA GLU A 61 -5.07 4.26 -30.56
C GLU A 61 -3.73 5.00 -30.51
N ALA A 62 -3.63 6.08 -29.71
CA ALA A 62 -2.37 6.77 -29.48
C ALA A 62 -1.33 5.87 -28.81
N LEU A 63 -1.74 4.98 -27.90
CA LEU A 63 -0.87 3.99 -27.26
C LEU A 63 -0.41 2.90 -28.24
N ALA A 64 -1.31 2.37 -29.08
CA ALA A 64 -0.97 1.40 -30.12
C ALA A 64 0.06 2.00 -31.09
N ASN A 65 -0.25 3.15 -31.71
CA ASN A 65 0.66 3.86 -32.61
C ASN A 65 2.02 4.20 -31.95
N ALA A 66 2.05 4.49 -30.65
CA ALA A 66 3.31 4.74 -29.93
C ALA A 66 4.15 3.48 -29.71
N ASN A 67 3.52 2.31 -29.51
CA ASN A 67 4.23 1.02 -29.50
C ASN A 67 4.75 0.69 -30.90
N ASP A 68 3.90 0.80 -31.93
CA ASP A 68 4.26 0.51 -33.33
C ASP A 68 5.46 1.34 -33.78
N VAL A 69 5.42 2.66 -33.54
CA VAL A 69 6.55 3.57 -33.83
C VAL A 69 7.80 3.15 -33.07
N SER A 70 7.70 2.87 -31.76
CA SER A 70 8.85 2.43 -30.95
C SER A 70 9.45 1.09 -31.39
N GLU A 71 8.70 0.27 -32.13
CA GLU A 71 9.15 -1.02 -32.67
C GLU A 71 9.49 -0.91 -34.18
N GLY A 72 9.32 0.28 -34.77
CA GLY A 72 9.61 0.57 -36.17
C GLY A 72 8.56 0.06 -37.16
N ILE A 73 7.38 -0.31 -36.68
CA ILE A 73 6.25 -0.81 -37.46
C ILE A 73 5.44 0.38 -38.00
N VAL A 74 4.93 0.27 -39.22
CA VAL A 74 4.05 1.29 -39.82
C VAL A 74 2.61 0.90 -39.52
N SER A 75 1.87 1.76 -38.81
CA SER A 75 0.45 1.55 -38.56
C SER A 75 -0.40 1.81 -39.82
N ASP A 76 -1.59 1.19 -39.89
CA ASP A 76 -2.52 1.34 -41.02
C ASP A 76 -2.99 2.79 -41.23
N GLN A 77 -3.03 3.57 -40.16
CA GLN A 77 -3.34 5.00 -40.22
C GLN A 77 -2.19 5.81 -40.83
N LEU A 78 -0.94 5.50 -40.45
CA LEU A 78 0.24 6.14 -41.01
C LEU A 78 0.42 5.78 -42.49
N SER A 79 0.16 4.52 -42.86
CA SER A 79 0.22 4.08 -44.26
C SER A 79 -0.85 4.76 -45.11
N SER A 80 -2.09 4.84 -44.63
CA SER A 80 -3.20 5.56 -45.27
C SER A 80 -2.91 7.06 -45.44
N LEU A 81 -2.37 7.72 -44.40
CA LEU A 81 -2.00 9.13 -44.44
C LEU A 81 -0.92 9.41 -45.48
N LEU A 82 0.13 8.59 -45.53
CA LEU A 82 1.23 8.77 -46.48
C LEU A 82 0.76 8.53 -47.91
N GLN A 83 -0.09 7.52 -48.16
CA GLN A 83 -0.67 7.27 -49.49
C GLN A 83 -1.60 8.40 -49.98
N LEU A 84 -2.35 9.04 -49.07
CA LEU A 84 -3.26 10.14 -49.41
C LEU A 84 -2.52 11.44 -49.74
N LEU A 85 -1.44 11.76 -49.01
CA LEU A 85 -0.78 13.07 -49.05
C LEU A 85 0.45 13.14 -49.96
N ILE A 86 1.07 12.00 -50.26
CA ILE A 86 2.22 11.87 -51.15
C ILE A 86 1.71 11.32 -52.49
N PRO A 87 1.76 12.10 -53.59
CA PRO A 87 1.28 11.63 -54.88
C PRO A 87 2.07 10.38 -55.32
N SER A 88 1.35 9.31 -55.69
CA SER A 88 1.98 8.07 -56.14
C SER A 88 2.95 8.36 -57.29
N SER A 89 4.20 7.89 -57.18
CA SER A 89 5.28 8.25 -58.10
C SER A 89 4.96 7.86 -59.55
N SER A 90 4.40 8.83 -60.28
CA SER A 90 4.20 8.77 -61.73
C SER A 90 5.34 9.49 -62.43
N LYS A 91 5.60 9.15 -63.69
CA LYS A 91 6.74 9.67 -64.48
C LYS A 91 6.72 11.20 -64.69
N SER A 92 5.66 11.89 -64.27
CA SER A 92 5.48 13.34 -64.38
C SER A 92 5.52 14.11 -63.04
N SER A 93 5.66 13.44 -61.89
CA SER A 93 5.69 14.08 -60.56
C SER A 93 7.12 14.20 -60.01
N PRO A 94 7.49 15.28 -59.30
CA PRO A 94 8.81 15.41 -58.68
C PRO A 94 9.04 14.30 -57.65
N ARG A 95 10.29 13.82 -57.56
CA ARG A 95 10.65 12.71 -56.68
C ARG A 95 10.58 13.13 -55.21
N VAL A 96 9.46 12.83 -54.55
CA VAL A 96 9.23 13.10 -53.12
C VAL A 96 10.26 12.35 -52.29
N LEU A 97 11.02 13.09 -51.49
CA LEU A 97 11.90 12.56 -50.44
C LEU A 97 11.31 12.92 -49.07
N LEU A 98 11.10 11.89 -48.23
CA LEU A 98 10.47 12.00 -46.92
C LEU A 98 11.51 11.94 -45.80
N GLY A 99 11.52 12.98 -44.96
CA GLY A 99 12.34 13.04 -43.75
C GLY A 99 11.63 12.39 -42.57
N ILE A 100 12.32 11.49 -41.88
CA ILE A 100 11.83 10.80 -40.67
C ILE A 100 12.93 10.86 -39.60
N GLY A 101 12.55 11.05 -38.34
CA GLY A 101 13.50 11.10 -37.22
C GLY A 101 14.13 9.73 -36.88
N GLU A 102 13.37 8.66 -37.09
CA GLU A 102 13.71 7.29 -36.70
C GLU A 102 14.09 6.38 -37.89
N ARG A 103 15.19 5.63 -37.75
CA ARG A 103 15.80 4.84 -38.83
C ARG A 103 15.07 3.52 -39.11
N THR A 104 14.57 2.85 -38.07
CA THR A 104 13.78 1.62 -38.18
C THR A 104 12.48 1.89 -38.95
N LEU A 105 11.69 2.86 -38.47
CA LEU A 105 10.48 3.34 -39.13
C LEU A 105 10.71 3.78 -40.59
N ALA A 106 11.79 4.53 -40.86
CA ALA A 106 12.16 4.92 -42.22
C ALA A 106 12.48 3.73 -43.14
N SER A 107 13.04 2.66 -42.59
CA SER A 107 13.31 1.43 -43.34
C SER A 107 12.01 0.71 -43.70
N SER A 108 11.09 0.57 -42.74
CA SER A 108 9.77 -0.04 -42.93
C SER A 108 8.90 0.73 -43.94
N ILE A 109 8.85 2.07 -43.83
CA ILE A 109 8.13 2.94 -44.78
C ILE A 109 8.71 2.82 -46.20
N SER A 110 10.04 2.80 -46.33
CA SER A 110 10.72 2.63 -47.61
C SER A 110 10.40 1.27 -48.27
N GLN A 111 10.36 0.19 -47.47
CA GLN A 111 10.02 -1.15 -47.96
C GLN A 111 8.54 -1.29 -48.36
N GLN A 112 7.61 -0.84 -47.50
CA GLN A 112 6.18 -1.04 -47.70
C GLN A 112 5.57 -0.07 -48.72
N LEU A 113 5.87 1.23 -48.61
CA LEU A 113 5.24 2.28 -49.43
C LEU A 113 6.10 2.68 -50.65
N LYS A 114 7.33 2.17 -50.76
CA LYS A 114 8.28 2.49 -51.86
C LYS A 114 8.63 3.99 -51.96
N ILE A 115 8.46 4.72 -50.86
CA ILE A 115 8.80 6.15 -50.73
C ILE A 115 10.26 6.24 -50.26
N PRO A 116 11.15 6.98 -50.97
CA PRO A 116 12.52 7.13 -50.51
C PRO A 116 12.54 8.00 -49.25
N CYS A 117 13.11 7.44 -48.18
CA CYS A 117 13.20 8.09 -46.88
C CYS A 117 14.64 8.57 -46.61
N ASP A 118 14.79 9.68 -45.88
CA ASP A 118 16.07 10.25 -45.47
C ASP A 118 16.11 10.53 -43.97
N THR A 119 17.12 9.97 -43.29
CA THR A 119 17.37 10.14 -41.85
C THR A 119 18.74 10.82 -41.59
N GLY A 120 19.22 11.62 -42.54
CA GLY A 120 20.48 12.36 -42.44
C GLY A 120 20.45 13.52 -41.43
N GLU A 121 21.63 14.13 -41.20
CA GLU A 121 21.81 15.23 -40.24
C GLU A 121 20.85 16.42 -40.53
N ARG A 122 20.62 16.74 -41.81
CA ARG A 122 19.65 17.76 -42.26
C ARG A 122 18.20 17.47 -41.85
N THR A 123 17.77 16.21 -41.91
CA THR A 123 16.41 15.82 -41.49
C THR A 123 16.27 15.98 -39.99
N LEU A 124 17.27 15.51 -39.22
CA LEU A 124 17.25 15.56 -37.76
C LEU A 124 17.23 17.01 -37.23
N GLU A 125 17.92 17.93 -37.91
CA GLU A 125 17.89 19.36 -37.58
C GLU A 125 16.50 19.98 -37.81
N LEU A 126 15.86 19.68 -38.94
CA LEU A 126 14.52 20.19 -39.24
C LEU A 126 13.45 19.54 -38.33
N VAL A 127 13.54 18.24 -38.05
CA VAL A 127 12.70 17.55 -37.05
C VAL A 127 12.87 18.15 -35.65
N ARG A 128 14.10 18.55 -35.26
CA ARG A 128 14.35 19.27 -34.01
C ARG A 128 13.69 20.65 -33.98
N GLY A 129 13.74 21.39 -35.09
CA GLY A 129 13.04 22.68 -35.23
C GLY A 129 11.51 22.53 -35.16
N VAL A 130 10.97 21.52 -35.84
CA VAL A 130 9.54 21.16 -35.75
C VAL A 130 9.16 20.82 -34.31
N ARG A 131 9.96 19.99 -33.61
CA ARG A 131 9.73 19.62 -32.21
C ARG A 131 9.73 20.81 -31.24
N LEU A 132 10.62 21.78 -31.44
CA LEU A 132 10.67 23.02 -30.64
C LEU A 132 9.41 23.86 -30.80
N HIS A 133 8.87 23.92 -32.01
CA HIS A 133 7.75 24.79 -32.39
C HIS A 133 6.41 24.05 -32.57
N ALA A 134 6.32 22.76 -32.23
CA ALA A 134 5.18 21.90 -32.56
C ALA A 134 3.84 22.44 -32.05
N GLU A 135 3.83 22.93 -30.81
CA GLU A 135 2.65 23.59 -30.20
C GLU A 135 2.21 24.84 -30.97
N LEU A 136 3.16 25.64 -31.49
CA LEU A 136 2.88 26.84 -32.28
C LEU A 136 2.42 26.51 -33.69
N PHE A 137 2.89 25.42 -34.29
CA PHE A 137 2.40 24.95 -35.59
C PHE A 137 0.95 24.45 -35.49
N LEU A 138 0.66 23.57 -34.52
CA LEU A 138 -0.67 22.99 -34.36
C LEU A 138 -1.72 24.04 -33.99
N SER A 139 -1.42 24.93 -33.03
CA SER A 139 -2.34 26.00 -32.61
C SER A 139 -2.61 27.05 -33.70
N LYS A 140 -1.62 27.37 -34.55
CA LYS A 140 -1.81 28.32 -35.67
C LYS A 140 -2.44 27.71 -36.91
N ALA A 141 -2.41 26.39 -37.06
CA ALA A 141 -2.95 25.69 -38.23
C ALA A 141 -4.48 25.45 -38.18
N GLY A 142 -5.20 26.01 -37.20
CA GLY A 142 -6.65 25.89 -37.11
C GLY A 142 -7.15 24.49 -36.73
N THR A 143 -6.27 23.62 -36.20
CA THR A 143 -6.58 22.23 -35.81
C THR A 143 -7.45 22.09 -34.55
N GLY A 144 -7.97 23.20 -34.01
CA GLY A 144 -8.73 23.25 -32.75
C GLY A 144 -7.88 23.09 -31.48
N MET A 145 -6.61 22.70 -31.59
CA MET A 145 -5.73 22.52 -30.43
C MET A 145 -5.28 23.85 -29.82
N THR A 146 -5.42 23.96 -28.50
CA THR A 146 -5.00 25.11 -27.71
C THR A 146 -3.58 24.94 -27.16
N LYS A 147 -3.03 26.02 -26.60
CA LYS A 147 -1.71 26.00 -25.97
C LYS A 147 -1.80 25.25 -24.63
N GLY A 148 -1.05 24.15 -24.51
CA GLY A 148 -1.06 23.22 -23.37
C GLY A 148 -1.48 21.80 -23.73
N ASP A 149 -2.32 21.61 -24.76
CA ASP A 149 -2.97 20.32 -25.05
C ASP A 149 -1.97 19.23 -25.45
N VAL A 150 -0.96 19.58 -26.25
CA VAL A 150 0.13 18.66 -26.63
C VAL A 150 0.87 18.14 -25.40
N LYS A 151 1.08 18.97 -24.37
CA LYS A 151 1.76 18.57 -23.13
C LYS A 151 0.88 17.66 -22.27
N MET A 152 -0.43 17.89 -22.25
CA MET A 152 -1.38 17.00 -21.57
C MET A 152 -1.48 15.64 -22.26
N ALA A 153 -1.52 15.61 -23.60
CA ALA A 153 -1.46 14.38 -24.39
C ALA A 153 -0.15 13.60 -24.13
N GLN A 154 1.00 14.28 -24.10
CA GLN A 154 2.29 13.68 -23.75
C GLN A 154 2.30 13.06 -22.35
N LEU A 155 1.70 13.71 -21.35
CA LEU A 155 1.60 13.19 -19.98
C LEU A 155 0.72 11.92 -19.93
N GLY A 156 -0.46 11.96 -20.57
CA GLY A 156 -1.38 10.82 -20.62
C GLY A 156 -0.80 9.62 -21.37
N LEU A 157 -0.20 9.86 -22.54
CA LEU A 157 0.46 8.82 -23.33
C LEU A 157 1.70 8.26 -22.62
N GLY A 158 2.54 9.11 -22.04
CA GLY A 158 3.74 8.68 -21.30
C GLY A 158 3.42 7.78 -20.10
N HIS A 159 2.36 8.11 -19.33
CA HIS A 159 1.85 7.23 -18.27
C HIS A 159 1.31 5.91 -18.84
N SER A 160 0.55 5.94 -19.93
CA SER A 160 -0.08 4.74 -20.50
C SER A 160 0.95 3.80 -21.11
N TYR A 161 1.91 4.33 -21.87
CA TYR A 161 3.04 3.59 -22.43
C TYR A 161 3.89 2.94 -21.35
N SER A 162 4.26 3.69 -20.30
CA SER A 162 5.03 3.17 -19.19
C SER A 162 4.29 2.07 -18.42
N ARG A 163 2.97 2.23 -18.18
CA ARG A 163 2.14 1.20 -17.53
C ARG A 163 2.03 -0.07 -18.37
N GLY A 164 1.88 0.07 -19.69
CA GLY A 164 1.85 -1.06 -20.63
C GLY A 164 3.17 -1.84 -20.64
N LYS A 165 4.29 -1.15 -20.90
CA LYS A 165 5.62 -1.80 -20.97
C LYS A 165 6.08 -2.40 -19.63
N VAL A 166 5.67 -1.83 -18.48
CA VAL A 166 5.99 -2.36 -17.14
C VAL A 166 4.96 -3.41 -16.65
N LYS A 167 3.91 -3.72 -17.45
CA LYS A 167 2.78 -4.58 -17.05
C LYS A 167 2.23 -4.20 -15.65
N PHE A 168 1.96 -2.91 -15.44
CA PHE A 168 1.56 -2.40 -14.12
C PHE A 168 0.24 -3.01 -13.65
N ASN A 169 0.33 -4.00 -12.75
CA ASN A 169 -0.82 -4.74 -12.25
C ASN A 169 -1.63 -3.89 -11.25
N VAL A 170 -2.82 -3.45 -11.68
CA VAL A 170 -3.76 -2.65 -10.88
C VAL A 170 -4.26 -3.41 -9.64
N ASN A 171 -4.40 -4.74 -9.74
CA ASN A 171 -4.90 -5.57 -8.63
C ASN A 171 -3.93 -5.56 -7.44
N ARG A 172 -2.62 -5.41 -7.71
CA ARG A 172 -1.52 -5.34 -6.73
C ARG A 172 -1.33 -3.95 -6.10
N SER A 173 -2.35 -3.08 -6.16
CA SER A 173 -2.35 -1.76 -5.54
C SER A 173 -2.42 -1.84 -4.00
N ASP A 174 -1.25 -1.85 -3.37
CA ASP A 174 -1.04 -1.81 -1.93
C ASP A 174 -1.52 -0.50 -1.26
N ASN A 175 -1.57 0.61 -1.98
CA ASN A 175 -2.10 1.89 -1.46
C ASN A 175 -3.52 1.76 -0.89
N MET A 176 -4.39 0.91 -1.47
CA MET A 176 -5.75 0.71 -0.94
C MET A 176 -5.74 0.09 0.45
N ILE A 177 -4.80 -0.81 0.74
CA ILE A 177 -4.61 -1.42 2.05
C ILE A 177 -4.12 -0.38 3.06
N ILE A 178 -3.17 0.47 2.66
CA ILE A 178 -2.61 1.55 3.49
C ILE A 178 -3.70 2.53 3.93
N GLN A 179 -4.55 2.98 3.00
CA GLN A 179 -5.66 3.87 3.32
C GLN A 179 -6.74 3.15 4.16
N ALA A 180 -7.06 1.89 3.85
CA ALA A 180 -8.07 1.13 4.58
C ALA A 180 -7.70 0.90 6.06
N ILE A 181 -6.44 0.52 6.37
CA ILE A 181 -6.02 0.33 7.77
C ILE A 181 -5.90 1.67 8.53
N ALA A 182 -5.46 2.75 7.86
CA ALA A 182 -5.43 4.08 8.46
C ALA A 182 -6.84 4.59 8.80
N LEU A 183 -7.80 4.36 7.89
CA LEU A 183 -9.21 4.66 8.10
C LEU A 183 -9.82 3.78 9.20
N ALA A 184 -9.50 2.49 9.27
CA ALA A 184 -9.97 1.60 10.33
C ALA A 184 -9.43 2.02 11.72
N ASP A 185 -8.12 2.30 11.84
CA ASP A 185 -7.51 2.78 13.10
C ASP A 185 -8.02 4.18 13.52
N GLN A 186 -8.64 4.94 12.61
CA GLN A 186 -9.31 6.21 12.90
C GLN A 186 -10.78 5.99 13.31
N LEU A 187 -11.55 5.21 12.54
CA LEU A 187 -12.93 4.83 12.86
C LEU A 187 -13.05 4.15 14.22
N ASP A 188 -12.09 3.29 14.60
CA ASP A 188 -12.04 2.64 15.91
C ASP A 188 -12.01 3.67 17.06
N LYS A 189 -11.33 4.81 16.89
CA LYS A 189 -11.26 5.90 17.88
C LYS A 189 -12.51 6.79 17.85
N ASP A 190 -13.00 7.10 16.66
CA ASP A 190 -14.15 7.99 16.48
C ASP A 190 -15.44 7.31 16.96
N VAL A 191 -15.65 6.04 16.61
CA VAL A 191 -16.76 5.22 17.12
C VAL A 191 -16.73 5.12 18.65
N ASN A 192 -15.55 4.96 19.26
CA ASN A 192 -15.43 4.96 20.72
C ASN A 192 -15.76 6.33 21.33
N THR A 193 -15.18 7.40 20.80
CA THR A 193 -15.40 8.79 21.27
C THR A 193 -16.86 9.21 21.15
N PHE A 194 -17.51 8.94 20.01
CA PHE A 194 -18.92 9.25 19.81
C PHE A 194 -19.82 8.39 20.71
N SER A 195 -19.47 7.13 20.96
CA SER A 195 -20.25 6.27 21.86
C SER A 195 -20.16 6.73 23.31
N MET A 196 -18.98 7.17 23.77
CA MET A 196 -18.84 7.85 25.07
C MET A 196 -19.72 9.11 25.13
N ARG A 197 -19.79 9.89 24.03
CA ARG A 197 -20.63 11.08 23.97
C ARG A 197 -22.14 10.77 23.98
N ILE A 198 -22.59 9.69 23.32
CA ILE A 198 -23.99 9.22 23.42
C ILE A 198 -24.29 8.76 24.86
N ARG A 199 -23.37 8.03 25.50
CA ARG A 199 -23.52 7.62 26.91
C ARG A 199 -23.72 8.83 27.82
N GLU A 200 -22.87 9.85 27.72
CA GLU A 200 -23.04 11.09 28.50
C GLU A 200 -24.37 11.79 28.24
N TRP A 201 -24.76 11.94 26.97
CA TRP A 201 -25.94 12.72 26.57
C TRP A 201 -27.24 12.01 26.96
N TYR A 202 -27.33 10.69 26.76
CA TYR A 202 -28.52 9.90 27.12
C TYR A 202 -28.59 9.54 28.61
N SER A 203 -27.47 9.55 29.35
CA SER A 203 -27.47 9.32 30.81
C SER A 203 -28.30 10.32 31.61
N TRP A 204 -28.58 11.52 31.06
CA TRP A 204 -29.50 12.47 31.71
C TRP A 204 -30.94 11.94 31.75
N HIS A 205 -31.33 11.14 30.76
CA HIS A 205 -32.66 10.55 30.65
C HIS A 205 -32.74 9.14 31.25
N PHE A 206 -31.72 8.30 31.03
CA PHE A 206 -31.65 6.93 31.56
C PHE A 206 -30.23 6.58 32.04
N PRO A 207 -29.83 7.01 33.25
CA PRO A 207 -28.47 6.84 33.77
C PRO A 207 -28.11 5.37 34.11
N GLU A 208 -29.08 4.53 34.44
CA GLU A 208 -28.85 3.14 34.82
C GLU A 208 -28.38 2.28 33.63
N LEU A 209 -28.81 2.58 32.40
CA LEU A 209 -28.46 1.85 31.18
C LEU A 209 -26.93 1.78 30.94
N VAL A 210 -26.21 2.84 31.33
CA VAL A 210 -24.74 2.92 31.22
C VAL A 210 -24.03 1.93 32.15
N LYS A 211 -24.63 1.54 33.27
CA LYS A 211 -24.05 0.54 34.20
C LYS A 211 -24.35 -0.89 33.76
N ILE A 212 -25.50 -1.11 33.15
CA ILE A 212 -25.99 -2.45 32.76
C ILE A 212 -25.34 -2.92 31.44
N THR A 213 -25.05 -2.00 30.52
CA THR A 213 -24.51 -2.30 29.19
C THR A 213 -22.97 -2.19 29.14
N PRO A 214 -22.21 -3.31 29.01
CA PRO A 214 -20.76 -3.25 28.93
C PRO A 214 -20.23 -2.88 27.54
N SER A 215 -19.10 -2.17 27.54
CA SER A 215 -17.98 -2.27 26.59
C SER A 215 -18.15 -2.02 25.07
N THR A 216 -19.21 -2.45 24.38
CA THR A 216 -19.24 -2.35 22.91
C THR A 216 -19.85 -1.02 22.46
N PRO A 217 -19.10 -0.14 21.77
CA PRO A 217 -19.59 1.19 21.40
C PRO A 217 -20.87 1.17 20.55
N GLY A 218 -20.97 0.24 19.57
CA GLY A 218 -22.14 0.12 18.71
C GLY A 218 -23.41 -0.41 19.41
N GLN A 219 -23.28 -1.31 20.41
CA GLN A 219 -24.45 -1.91 21.09
C GLN A 219 -25.23 -0.88 21.90
N TYR A 220 -24.54 0.02 22.62
CA TYR A 220 -25.21 1.07 23.38
C TYR A 220 -26.00 2.03 22.47
N ALA A 221 -25.44 2.41 21.32
CA ALA A 221 -26.15 3.25 20.35
C ALA A 221 -27.40 2.55 19.77
N ARG A 222 -27.33 1.24 19.49
CA ARG A 222 -28.50 0.45 19.06
C ARG A 222 -29.59 0.38 20.14
N LEU A 223 -29.23 0.21 21.42
CA LEU A 223 -30.20 0.24 22.52
C LEU A 223 -30.88 1.61 22.67
N VAL A 224 -30.15 2.72 22.54
CA VAL A 224 -30.72 4.07 22.60
C VAL A 224 -31.71 4.33 21.45
N LEU A 225 -31.41 3.81 20.25
CA LEU A 225 -32.34 3.88 19.11
C LEU A 225 -33.62 3.08 19.34
N LEU A 226 -33.49 1.87 19.89
CA LEU A 226 -34.61 0.95 20.14
C LEU A 226 -35.52 1.47 21.27
N ILE A 227 -34.94 1.84 22.41
CA ILE A 227 -35.69 2.29 23.61
C ILE A 227 -36.32 3.67 23.36
N GLY A 228 -35.53 4.63 22.86
CA GLY A 228 -36.00 6.00 22.66
C GLY A 228 -36.34 6.71 23.96
N ASP A 229 -37.63 6.95 24.22
CA ASP A 229 -38.12 7.52 25.48
C ASP A 229 -38.54 6.37 26.41
N LYS A 230 -38.06 6.39 27.66
CA LYS A 230 -38.43 5.41 28.69
C LYS A 230 -39.96 5.31 28.91
N SER A 231 -40.71 6.39 28.60
CA SER A 231 -42.18 6.41 28.71
C SER A 231 -42.89 5.50 27.70
N GLN A 232 -42.21 5.13 26.59
CA GLN A 232 -42.77 4.33 25.50
C GLN A 232 -42.57 2.82 25.68
N LEU A 233 -41.88 2.41 26.75
CA LEU A 233 -41.71 1.01 27.10
C LEU A 233 -43.01 0.43 27.68
N ASP A 234 -43.52 -0.63 27.06
CA ASP A 234 -44.68 -1.33 27.61
C ASP A 234 -44.26 -2.26 28.77
N PHE A 235 -44.82 -2.01 29.94
CA PHE A 235 -44.60 -2.78 31.17
C PHE A 235 -45.65 -3.87 31.40
N SER A 236 -46.59 -4.10 30.46
CA SER A 236 -47.51 -5.23 30.46
C SER A 236 -46.76 -6.57 30.30
N GLU A 237 -47.31 -7.68 30.82
CA GLU A 237 -46.64 -9.00 30.74
C GLU A 237 -46.39 -9.47 29.30
N SER A 238 -47.30 -9.13 28.38
CA SER A 238 -47.18 -9.41 26.93
C SER A 238 -46.22 -8.46 26.22
N GLY A 239 -46.24 -7.17 26.52
CA GLY A 239 -45.33 -6.20 25.90
C GLY A 239 -43.90 -6.33 26.40
N GLN A 240 -43.72 -6.57 27.70
CA GLN A 240 -42.41 -6.75 28.33
C GLN A 240 -41.65 -7.94 27.73
N SER A 241 -42.34 -9.03 27.35
CA SER A 241 -41.69 -10.19 26.72
C SER A 241 -41.22 -9.89 25.27
N GLU A 242 -41.97 -9.10 24.48
CA GLU A 242 -41.49 -8.62 23.18
C GLU A 242 -40.31 -7.64 23.29
N TRP A 243 -40.36 -6.70 24.24
CA TRP A 243 -39.28 -5.75 24.46
C TRP A 243 -38.00 -6.45 24.95
N ILE A 244 -38.13 -7.44 25.84
CA ILE A 244 -37.00 -8.28 26.26
C ILE A 244 -36.38 -8.99 25.05
N ALA A 245 -37.18 -9.57 24.14
CA ALA A 245 -36.64 -10.25 22.95
C ALA A 245 -35.86 -9.29 22.03
N LYS A 246 -36.39 -8.09 21.74
CA LYS A 246 -35.70 -7.07 20.91
C LYS A 246 -34.43 -6.53 21.56
N ILE A 247 -34.43 -6.40 22.89
CA ILE A 247 -33.27 -5.96 23.68
C ILE A 247 -32.21 -7.08 23.75
N GLN A 248 -32.64 -8.34 23.90
CA GLN A 248 -31.80 -9.53 23.93
C GLN A 248 -31.02 -9.71 22.61
N GLU A 249 -31.66 -9.50 21.45
CA GLU A 249 -31.01 -9.55 20.13
C GLU A 249 -29.80 -8.58 20.03
N ILE A 250 -29.87 -7.42 20.70
CA ILE A 250 -28.81 -6.41 20.69
C ILE A 250 -27.71 -6.71 21.73
N LEU A 251 -28.02 -7.50 22.77
CA LEU A 251 -27.16 -7.80 23.93
C LEU A 251 -26.52 -9.20 23.86
N ASP A 252 -26.31 -9.72 22.65
CA ASP A 252 -25.68 -11.03 22.38
C ASP A 252 -26.37 -12.20 23.10
N ASP A 253 -27.71 -12.23 23.04
CA ASP A 253 -28.58 -13.24 23.66
C ASP A 253 -28.57 -13.31 25.21
N ASP A 254 -28.06 -12.27 25.89
CA ASP A 254 -28.08 -12.21 27.36
C ASP A 254 -29.45 -11.77 27.91
N GLU A 255 -30.32 -12.76 28.12
CA GLU A 255 -31.64 -12.61 28.76
C GLU A 255 -31.55 -11.91 30.15
N THR A 256 -30.46 -12.10 30.90
CA THR A 256 -30.30 -11.50 32.23
C THR A 256 -30.07 -9.99 32.14
N LYS A 257 -29.24 -9.54 31.18
CA LYS A 257 -29.05 -8.11 30.92
C LYS A 257 -30.34 -7.48 30.38
N ALA A 258 -31.06 -8.16 29.48
CA ALA A 258 -32.31 -7.64 28.93
C ALA A 258 -33.38 -7.41 30.01
N LYS A 259 -33.55 -8.36 30.95
CA LYS A 259 -34.43 -8.18 32.13
C LYS A 259 -33.95 -7.04 33.03
N ASN A 260 -32.66 -6.98 33.34
CA ASN A 260 -32.08 -5.90 34.15
C ASN A 260 -32.30 -4.49 33.53
N VAL A 261 -32.26 -4.35 32.20
CA VAL A 261 -32.60 -3.08 31.51
C VAL A 261 -34.07 -2.70 31.71
N MET A 262 -35.00 -3.65 31.58
CA MET A 262 -36.43 -3.39 31.79
C MET A 262 -36.76 -3.05 33.24
N ASP A 263 -36.18 -3.76 34.20
CA ASP A 263 -36.40 -3.49 35.63
C ASP A 263 -35.76 -2.15 36.04
N ALA A 264 -34.58 -1.83 35.51
CA ALA A 264 -33.96 -0.51 35.71
C ALA A 264 -34.73 0.64 35.04
N ALA A 265 -35.44 0.39 33.93
CA ALA A 265 -36.33 1.37 33.33
C ALA A 265 -37.55 1.65 34.23
N LYS A 266 -38.15 0.60 34.82
CA LYS A 266 -39.23 0.73 35.82
C LYS A 266 -38.81 1.51 37.06
N SER A 267 -37.55 1.36 37.49
CA SER A 267 -37.00 2.05 38.66
C SER A 267 -36.15 3.29 38.33
N SER A 268 -36.17 3.79 37.09
CA SER A 268 -35.22 4.83 36.67
C SER A 268 -35.51 6.17 37.32
N MET A 269 -34.46 6.83 37.80
CA MET A 269 -34.53 8.17 38.40
C MET A 269 -34.11 9.28 37.42
N GLY A 270 -33.90 8.95 36.15
CA GLY A 270 -33.49 9.90 35.12
C GLY A 270 -34.58 10.92 34.77
N ALA A 271 -34.18 12.08 34.25
CA ALA A 271 -35.11 13.17 33.91
C ALA A 271 -35.94 12.85 32.67
N ASP A 272 -37.10 13.50 32.51
CA ASP A 272 -37.87 13.43 31.28
C ASP A 272 -37.23 14.34 30.22
N ILE A 273 -37.15 13.86 28.99
CA ILE A 273 -36.45 14.53 27.89
C ILE A 273 -37.45 15.12 26.89
N ASN A 274 -37.12 16.29 26.35
CA ASN A 274 -37.91 16.91 25.30
C ASN A 274 -37.77 16.14 23.97
N GLU A 275 -38.85 16.04 23.19
CA GLU A 275 -38.89 15.28 21.93
C GLU A 275 -37.83 15.75 20.92
N LEU A 276 -37.58 17.07 20.86
CA LEU A 276 -36.56 17.64 19.97
C LEU A 276 -35.14 17.20 20.35
N ASP A 277 -34.84 17.12 21.64
CA ASP A 277 -33.53 16.71 22.15
C ASP A 277 -33.33 15.20 21.97
N LEU A 278 -34.38 14.41 22.23
CA LEU A 278 -34.39 12.97 21.95
C LEU A 278 -34.21 12.68 20.45
N LEU A 279 -34.84 13.45 19.56
CA LEU A 279 -34.66 13.31 18.11
C LEU A 279 -33.20 13.56 17.69
N ASN A 280 -32.54 14.54 18.30
CA ASN A 280 -31.11 14.81 18.05
C ASN A 280 -30.21 13.68 18.57
N ILE A 281 -30.49 13.13 19.76
CA ILE A 281 -29.78 11.97 20.29
C ILE A 281 -29.98 10.75 19.39
N LYS A 282 -31.23 10.46 18.96
CA LYS A 282 -31.53 9.36 18.03
C LYS A 282 -30.77 9.50 16.71
N ARG A 283 -30.76 10.68 16.08
CA ARG A 283 -29.97 10.94 14.85
C ARG A 283 -28.47 10.72 15.04
N PHE A 284 -27.92 11.12 16.19
CA PHE A 284 -26.52 10.91 16.49
C PHE A 284 -26.20 9.42 16.75
N ALA A 285 -27.07 8.71 17.46
CA ALA A 285 -26.97 7.27 17.66
C ALA A 285 -27.06 6.49 16.33
N GLU A 286 -27.99 6.84 15.45
CA GLU A 286 -28.11 6.27 14.10
C GLU A 286 -26.78 6.42 13.33
N ARG A 287 -26.18 7.61 13.38
CA ARG A 287 -24.90 7.87 12.71
C ARG A 287 -23.75 7.03 13.28
N VAL A 288 -23.74 6.79 14.60
CA VAL A 288 -22.74 5.91 15.23
C VAL A 288 -22.95 4.45 14.88
N VAL A 289 -24.20 3.98 14.76
CA VAL A 289 -24.49 2.62 14.27
C VAL A 289 -24.01 2.45 12.82
N GLN A 290 -24.37 3.38 11.92
CA GLN A 290 -23.88 3.38 10.54
C GLN A 290 -22.34 3.34 10.45
N LEU A 291 -21.63 4.08 11.32
CA LEU A 291 -20.16 4.06 11.39
C LEU A 291 -19.61 2.73 11.95
N SER A 292 -20.28 2.13 12.93
CA SER A 292 -19.92 0.81 13.47
C SER A 292 -20.10 -0.32 12.45
N ASP A 293 -21.14 -0.23 11.63
CA ASP A 293 -21.41 -1.21 10.57
C ASP A 293 -20.42 -1.02 9.40
N TYR A 294 -20.17 0.23 9.00
CA TYR A 294 -19.13 0.56 8.01
C TYR A 294 -17.72 0.13 8.45
N ARG A 295 -17.38 0.26 9.73
CA ARG A 295 -16.14 -0.26 10.32
C ARG A 295 -16.01 -1.78 10.15
N THR A 296 -17.10 -2.52 10.33
CA THR A 296 -17.13 -3.99 10.14
C THR A 296 -16.95 -4.36 8.66
N ASN A 297 -17.67 -3.68 7.77
CA ASN A 297 -17.53 -3.87 6.32
C ASN A 297 -16.12 -3.52 5.82
N LEU A 298 -15.50 -2.45 6.34
CA LEU A 298 -14.13 -2.05 6.03
C LEU A 298 -13.10 -3.09 6.48
N ARG A 299 -13.35 -3.79 7.60
CA ARG A 299 -12.51 -4.91 8.06
C ARG A 299 -12.60 -6.11 7.12
N GLN A 300 -13.80 -6.48 6.66
CA GLN A 300 -13.96 -7.55 5.67
C GLN A 300 -13.25 -7.19 4.35
N TYR A 301 -13.49 -5.99 3.83
CA TYR A 301 -12.80 -5.48 2.66
C TYR A 301 -11.26 -5.50 2.80
N LEU A 302 -10.73 -5.18 3.99
CA LEU A 302 -9.29 -5.25 4.27
C LEU A 302 -8.78 -6.70 4.23
N ILE A 303 -9.53 -7.67 4.76
CA ILE A 303 -9.21 -9.10 4.72
C ILE A 303 -9.16 -9.57 3.27
N ASP A 304 -10.25 -9.37 2.51
CA ASP A 304 -10.37 -9.80 1.11
C ASP A 304 -9.25 -9.20 0.24
N LYS A 305 -8.98 -7.89 0.43
CA LYS A 305 -7.92 -7.20 -0.31
C LYS A 305 -6.52 -7.63 0.11
N MET A 306 -6.32 -8.04 1.37
CA MET A 306 -5.04 -8.59 1.81
C MET A 306 -4.78 -9.98 1.23
N HIS A 307 -5.78 -10.87 1.18
CA HIS A 307 -5.62 -12.17 0.53
C HIS A 307 -5.26 -12.04 -0.95
N ALA A 308 -5.80 -11.03 -1.65
CA ALA A 308 -5.46 -10.75 -3.05
C ALA A 308 -4.06 -10.13 -3.29
N VAL A 309 -3.45 -9.49 -2.28
CA VAL A 309 -2.19 -8.72 -2.45
C VAL A 309 -1.00 -9.35 -1.70
N ALA A 310 -1.23 -9.92 -0.52
CA ALA A 310 -0.21 -10.52 0.35
C ALA A 310 -0.78 -11.70 1.18
N PRO A 311 -1.15 -12.82 0.53
CA PRO A 311 -1.69 -14.00 1.21
C PRO A 311 -0.67 -14.63 2.18
N ASN A 312 0.62 -14.73 1.81
CA ASN A 312 1.61 -15.39 2.67
C ASN A 312 1.85 -14.60 3.97
N LEU A 313 1.90 -13.28 3.89
CA LEU A 313 1.97 -12.41 5.05
C LEU A 313 0.72 -12.55 5.94
N SER A 314 -0.47 -12.67 5.34
CA SER A 314 -1.74 -12.88 6.05
C SER A 314 -1.75 -14.18 6.84
N ALA A 315 -1.48 -15.32 6.19
CA ALA A 315 -1.45 -16.61 6.88
C ALA A 315 -0.37 -16.67 7.98
N LEU A 316 0.75 -15.95 7.82
CA LEU A 316 1.82 -15.95 8.83
C LEU A 316 1.47 -15.14 10.09
N ILE A 317 0.96 -13.89 9.97
CA ILE A 317 0.79 -12.97 11.13
C ILE A 317 -0.64 -12.43 11.33
N GLY A 318 -1.56 -12.69 10.40
CA GLY A 318 -2.90 -12.09 10.37
C GLY A 318 -2.95 -10.79 9.57
N GLU A 319 -4.10 -10.54 8.96
CA GLU A 319 -4.37 -9.52 7.94
C GLU A 319 -4.22 -8.11 8.54
N THR A 320 -4.75 -7.89 9.74
CA THR A 320 -4.70 -6.59 10.43
C THR A 320 -3.28 -6.18 10.82
N ILE A 321 -2.44 -7.13 11.25
CA ILE A 321 -1.04 -6.87 11.60
C ILE A 321 -0.21 -6.70 10.32
N GLY A 322 -0.46 -7.53 9.29
CA GLY A 322 0.14 -7.36 7.96
C GLY A 322 -0.15 -5.98 7.37
N ALA A 323 -1.40 -5.52 7.40
CA ALA A 323 -1.80 -4.19 6.96
C ALA A 323 -1.07 -3.08 7.70
N ARG A 324 -0.95 -3.20 9.03
CA ARG A 324 -0.26 -2.19 9.84
C ARG A 324 1.26 -2.16 9.57
N LEU A 325 1.89 -3.30 9.25
CA LEU A 325 3.29 -3.35 8.79
C LEU A 325 3.46 -2.69 7.41
N ILE A 326 2.59 -2.99 6.44
CA ILE A 326 2.62 -2.41 5.09
C ILE A 326 2.43 -0.89 5.17
N SER A 327 1.44 -0.43 5.94
CA SER A 327 1.15 1.00 6.16
C SER A 327 2.33 1.73 6.80
N HIS A 328 2.96 1.15 7.83
CA HIS A 328 4.11 1.75 8.49
C HIS A 328 5.40 1.74 7.63
N ALA A 329 5.50 0.85 6.63
CA ALA A 329 6.57 0.87 5.63
C ALA A 329 6.26 1.78 4.41
N GLY A 330 5.01 2.24 4.28
CA GLY A 330 4.53 3.09 3.19
C GLY A 330 4.31 2.38 1.85
N SER A 331 4.75 1.13 1.69
CA SER A 331 4.41 0.23 0.58
C SER A 331 4.86 -1.20 0.89
N LEU A 332 4.25 -2.20 0.22
CA LEU A 332 4.69 -3.59 0.27
C LEU A 332 6.11 -3.74 -0.31
N THR A 333 6.42 -2.96 -1.36
CA THR A 333 7.75 -2.92 -1.99
C THR A 333 8.84 -2.36 -1.08
N ASN A 334 8.51 -1.43 -0.17
CA ASN A 334 9.45 -0.93 0.84
C ASN A 334 9.61 -1.93 1.99
N LEU A 335 8.51 -2.57 2.43
CA LEU A 335 8.56 -3.61 3.46
C LEU A 335 9.43 -4.80 3.01
N ALA A 336 9.33 -5.22 1.74
CA ALA A 336 10.17 -6.27 1.17
C ALA A 336 11.67 -5.90 1.11
N LYS A 337 11.99 -4.62 0.88
CA LYS A 337 13.37 -4.09 0.89
C LYS A 337 13.95 -3.97 2.29
N TYR A 338 13.13 -3.79 3.32
CA TYR A 338 13.62 -3.69 4.70
C TYR A 338 14.29 -4.99 5.15
N PRO A 339 15.39 -4.91 5.94
CA PRO A 339 15.97 -6.07 6.58
C PRO A 339 15.08 -6.52 7.74
N ALA A 340 15.11 -7.81 8.05
CA ALA A 340 14.30 -8.39 9.14
C ALA A 340 14.56 -7.74 10.51
N SER A 341 15.75 -7.19 10.75
CA SER A 341 16.08 -6.41 11.96
C SER A 341 15.27 -5.11 12.08
N THR A 342 14.97 -4.44 10.96
CA THR A 342 14.07 -3.27 10.93
C THR A 342 12.62 -3.69 11.10
N VAL A 343 12.21 -4.77 10.42
CA VAL A 343 10.85 -5.35 10.55
C VAL A 343 10.55 -5.75 12.00
N GLN A 344 11.54 -6.27 12.75
CA GLN A 344 11.42 -6.60 14.17
C GLN A 344 11.00 -5.41 15.06
N ILE A 345 11.45 -4.19 14.73
CA ILE A 345 11.32 -2.97 15.57
C ILE A 345 10.37 -1.93 14.97
N LEU A 346 9.72 -2.24 13.84
CA LEU A 346 8.83 -1.33 13.11
C LEU A 346 7.71 -0.80 14.03
N GLY A 347 7.50 0.51 14.08
CA GLY A 347 6.57 1.19 14.99
C GLY A 347 7.07 1.42 16.41
N ALA A 348 8.27 0.95 16.77
CA ALA A 348 8.94 1.26 18.04
C ALA A 348 10.07 2.30 17.87
N GLU A 349 10.15 3.01 16.75
CA GLU A 349 11.30 3.89 16.43
C GLU A 349 11.45 5.02 17.47
N LYS A 350 10.34 5.58 17.97
CA LYS A 350 10.38 6.61 19.02
C LYS A 350 11.09 6.12 20.29
N ALA A 351 10.81 4.88 20.71
CA ALA A 351 11.47 4.27 21.87
C ALA A 351 12.93 3.90 21.56
N LEU A 352 13.21 3.42 20.35
CA LEU A 352 14.56 3.11 19.88
C LEU A 352 15.45 4.36 19.85
N PHE A 353 15.00 5.45 19.23
CA PHE A 353 15.76 6.70 19.16
C PHE A 353 15.93 7.35 20.53
N ARG A 354 14.96 7.21 21.44
CA ARG A 354 15.12 7.61 22.85
C ARG A 354 16.22 6.80 23.53
N ALA A 355 16.18 5.47 23.43
CA ALA A 355 17.19 4.59 24.00
C ALA A 355 18.60 4.84 23.43
N LEU A 356 18.72 5.06 22.12
CA LEU A 356 20.00 5.42 21.48
C LEU A 356 20.55 6.75 21.99
N LYS A 357 19.70 7.77 22.19
CA LYS A 357 20.09 9.07 22.77
C LYS A 357 20.52 8.97 24.23
N THR A 358 19.81 8.19 25.04
CA THR A 358 20.10 8.03 26.48
C THR A 358 21.11 6.91 26.78
N LYS A 359 21.58 6.18 25.76
CA LYS A 359 22.32 4.91 25.90
C LYS A 359 21.61 3.87 26.78
N GLY A 360 20.28 3.90 26.79
CA GLY A 360 19.42 2.95 27.49
C GLY A 360 19.16 1.66 26.70
N ASN A 361 18.40 0.74 27.29
CA ASN A 361 18.02 -0.51 26.65
C ASN A 361 17.12 -0.27 25.42
N THR A 362 17.49 -0.84 24.28
CA THR A 362 16.71 -0.75 23.04
C THR A 362 15.48 -1.68 23.06
N PRO A 363 14.37 -1.29 22.40
CA PRO A 363 13.19 -2.15 22.28
C PRO A 363 13.50 -3.42 21.47
N LYS A 364 12.90 -4.55 21.88
CA LYS A 364 13.11 -5.88 21.25
C LYS A 364 12.00 -6.28 20.27
N TYR A 365 10.96 -5.46 20.16
CA TYR A 365 9.79 -5.69 19.32
C TYR A 365 9.08 -4.35 19.07
N GLY A 366 8.45 -4.23 17.91
CA GLY A 366 7.49 -3.17 17.58
C GLY A 366 6.10 -3.76 17.33
N LEU A 367 5.46 -3.39 16.21
CA LEU A 367 4.09 -3.81 15.83
C LEU A 367 3.85 -5.33 15.87
N ILE A 368 4.89 -6.13 15.57
CA ILE A 368 4.82 -7.60 15.59
C ILE A 368 4.53 -8.15 17.00
N TYR A 369 4.74 -7.36 18.07
CA TYR A 369 4.40 -7.76 19.45
C TYR A 369 2.94 -8.19 19.63
N HIS A 370 2.02 -7.61 18.85
CA HIS A 370 0.60 -7.93 18.89
C HIS A 370 0.25 -9.28 18.23
N SER A 371 1.22 -9.98 17.63
CA SER A 371 1.00 -11.33 17.07
C SER A 371 0.77 -12.38 18.16
N THR A 372 -0.13 -13.33 17.87
CA THR A 372 -0.52 -14.41 18.79
C THR A 372 0.67 -15.29 19.22
N PHE A 373 1.67 -15.46 18.37
CA PHE A 373 2.91 -16.20 18.67
C PHE A 373 3.74 -15.52 19.79
N ILE A 374 3.86 -14.19 19.78
CA ILE A 374 4.60 -13.44 20.81
C ILE A 374 3.75 -13.26 22.08
N GLY A 375 2.42 -13.24 21.94
CA GLY A 375 1.48 -13.31 23.06
C GLY A 375 1.69 -14.56 23.91
N ARG A 376 1.63 -15.74 23.25
CA ARG A 376 1.78 -17.08 23.87
C ARG A 376 3.17 -17.35 24.45
N ALA A 377 4.22 -16.85 23.80
CA ALA A 377 5.60 -17.08 24.20
C ALA A 377 5.95 -16.61 25.63
N GLY A 378 6.62 -17.45 26.42
CA GLY A 378 7.17 -17.06 27.73
C GLY A 378 8.11 -15.86 27.66
N THR A 379 8.07 -14.98 28.67
CA THR A 379 8.74 -13.65 28.69
C THR A 379 10.23 -13.68 28.31
N LYS A 380 10.98 -14.70 28.76
CA LYS A 380 12.40 -14.92 28.43
C LYS A 380 12.64 -15.18 26.93
N HIS A 381 11.67 -15.78 26.24
CA HIS A 381 11.77 -16.24 24.86
C HIS A 381 11.16 -15.27 23.84
N LYS A 382 10.26 -14.36 24.26
CA LYS A 382 9.61 -13.34 23.40
C LYS A 382 10.59 -12.62 22.46
N GLY A 383 11.76 -12.19 22.96
CA GLY A 383 12.76 -11.50 22.14
C GLY A 383 13.46 -12.39 21.08
N ARG A 384 13.56 -13.70 21.31
CA ARG A 384 14.12 -14.68 20.35
C ARG A 384 13.09 -15.02 19.28
N ILE A 385 11.84 -15.24 19.69
CA ILE A 385 10.71 -15.54 18.80
C ILE A 385 10.38 -14.32 17.93
N SER A 386 10.38 -13.10 18.49
CA SER A 386 10.22 -11.84 17.73
C SER A 386 11.19 -11.74 16.54
N ARG A 387 12.48 -12.03 16.76
CA ARG A 387 13.48 -12.06 15.69
C ARG A 387 13.21 -13.16 14.66
N PHE A 388 12.83 -14.35 15.10
CA PHE A 388 12.52 -15.46 14.20
C PHE A 388 11.29 -15.15 13.32
N LEU A 389 10.23 -14.62 13.92
CA LEU A 389 9.01 -14.20 13.23
C LEU A 389 9.29 -13.05 12.26
N ALA A 390 10.10 -12.05 12.64
CA ALA A 390 10.51 -10.97 11.74
C ALA A 390 11.31 -11.47 10.52
N ASN A 391 12.17 -12.49 10.70
CA ASN A 391 12.86 -13.14 9.59
C ASN A 391 11.86 -13.84 8.64
N LYS A 392 10.89 -14.58 9.18
CA LYS A 392 9.87 -15.29 8.38
C LYS A 392 8.92 -14.32 7.67
N CYS A 393 8.53 -13.24 8.35
CA CYS A 393 7.73 -12.14 7.80
C CYS A 393 8.45 -11.42 6.64
N SER A 394 9.76 -11.16 6.77
CA SER A 394 10.56 -10.56 5.68
C SER A 394 10.68 -11.48 4.46
N ILE A 395 10.74 -12.81 4.65
CA ILE A 395 10.70 -13.80 3.56
C ILE A 395 9.31 -13.82 2.91
N ALA A 396 8.23 -13.97 3.68
CA ALA A 396 6.85 -14.00 3.18
C ALA A 396 6.52 -12.73 2.37
N CYS A 397 6.84 -11.55 2.93
CA CYS A 397 6.63 -10.27 2.25
C CYS A 397 7.42 -10.15 0.94
N ARG A 398 8.60 -10.77 0.80
CA ARG A 398 9.35 -10.80 -0.46
C ARG A 398 8.72 -11.74 -1.49
N ILE A 399 8.18 -12.88 -1.05
CA ILE A 399 7.43 -13.79 -1.93
C ILE A 399 6.18 -13.08 -2.45
N ASP A 400 5.36 -12.49 -1.56
CA ASP A 400 4.17 -11.71 -1.95
C ASP A 400 4.51 -10.51 -2.86
N CYS A 401 5.67 -9.88 -2.66
CA CYS A 401 6.10 -8.70 -3.42
C CYS A 401 6.83 -8.99 -4.74
N PHE A 402 7.28 -10.23 -4.99
CA PHE A 402 8.01 -10.58 -6.22
C PHE A 402 7.45 -11.80 -6.96
N SER A 403 6.43 -12.49 -6.44
CA SER A 403 5.59 -13.39 -7.24
C SER A 403 4.59 -12.58 -8.07
N ASP A 404 4.30 -13.04 -9.29
CA ASP A 404 3.21 -12.53 -10.11
C ASP A 404 1.86 -13.07 -9.63
N ASN A 405 1.82 -14.36 -9.27
CA ASN A 405 0.69 -15.05 -8.66
C ASN A 405 1.07 -15.49 -7.23
N PRO A 406 0.66 -14.76 -6.17
CA PRO A 406 0.99 -15.14 -4.81
C PRO A 406 0.03 -16.24 -4.30
N THR A 407 0.56 -17.39 -3.93
CA THR A 407 -0.20 -18.52 -3.32
C THR A 407 -0.12 -18.46 -1.79
N ASN A 408 -1.00 -19.12 -1.05
CA ASN A 408 -0.98 -19.12 0.44
C ASN A 408 0.00 -20.11 1.07
N LYS A 409 0.43 -21.13 0.30
CA LYS A 409 1.15 -22.32 0.80
C LYS A 409 2.49 -22.01 1.46
N TYR A 410 3.21 -20.98 1.00
CA TYR A 410 4.44 -20.56 1.69
C TYR A 410 4.15 -19.96 3.07
N GLY A 411 3.08 -19.17 3.21
CA GLY A 411 2.63 -18.57 4.45
C GLY A 411 2.28 -19.62 5.50
N GLU A 412 1.52 -20.64 5.10
CA GLU A 412 1.18 -21.79 5.96
C GLU A 412 2.41 -22.60 6.39
N ALA A 413 3.32 -22.90 5.47
CA ALA A 413 4.58 -23.60 5.79
C ALA A 413 5.48 -22.77 6.74
N LEU A 414 5.57 -21.45 6.52
CA LEU A 414 6.30 -20.54 7.41
C LEU A 414 5.62 -20.40 8.77
N ARG A 415 4.28 -20.46 8.82
CA ARG A 415 3.49 -20.46 10.06
C ARG A 415 3.75 -21.72 10.88
N ALA A 416 3.72 -22.90 10.25
CA ALA A 416 4.03 -24.18 10.88
C ALA A 416 5.42 -24.16 11.53
N GLN A 417 6.44 -23.64 10.83
CA GLN A 417 7.79 -23.49 11.39
C GLN A 417 7.87 -22.55 12.61
N VAL A 418 7.05 -21.49 12.67
CA VAL A 418 6.98 -20.61 13.85
C VAL A 418 6.34 -21.34 15.02
N GLU A 419 5.32 -22.17 14.76
CA GLU A 419 4.65 -22.98 15.78
C GLU A 419 5.54 -24.12 16.30
N GLU A 420 6.24 -24.86 15.43
CA GLU A 420 7.30 -25.80 15.82
C GLU A 420 8.37 -25.11 16.66
N ARG A 421 8.75 -23.87 16.31
CA ARG A 421 9.78 -23.12 17.04
C ARG A 421 9.28 -22.62 18.40
N LEU A 422 7.99 -22.35 18.54
CA LEU A 422 7.35 -22.06 19.83
C LEU A 422 7.34 -23.33 20.69
N ALA A 423 6.87 -24.45 20.14
CA ALA A 423 6.85 -25.75 20.80
C ALA A 423 8.26 -26.21 21.25
N PHE A 424 9.30 -26.00 20.46
CA PHE A 424 10.69 -26.26 20.86
C PHE A 424 11.12 -25.50 22.12
N TYR A 425 10.64 -24.26 22.33
CA TYR A 425 10.97 -23.50 23.53
C TYR A 425 10.18 -23.94 24.78
N GLU A 426 9.10 -24.69 24.62
CA GLU A 426 8.26 -25.21 25.71
C GLU A 426 8.59 -26.67 26.04
N SER A 427 8.77 -27.52 25.02
CA SER A 427 8.91 -28.99 25.12
C SER A 427 10.29 -29.53 24.72
N GLY A 428 11.11 -28.75 24.00
CA GLY A 428 12.45 -29.15 23.56
C GLY A 428 12.50 -29.96 22.25
N THR A 429 11.36 -30.28 21.63
CA THR A 429 11.26 -31.09 20.40
C THR A 429 12.01 -30.47 19.21
N ALA A 430 12.76 -31.29 18.47
CA ALA A 430 13.57 -30.81 17.35
C ALA A 430 12.72 -30.14 16.25
N VAL A 431 13.19 -29.00 15.73
CA VAL A 431 12.56 -28.24 14.65
C VAL A 431 12.99 -28.73 13.27
N SER A 432 12.07 -28.67 12.30
CA SER A 432 12.36 -28.96 10.90
C SER A 432 13.40 -28.00 10.30
N LYS A 433 14.11 -28.45 9.25
CA LYS A 433 14.99 -27.56 8.48
C LYS A 433 14.15 -26.72 7.52
N ASN A 434 14.51 -25.45 7.39
CA ASN A 434 13.79 -24.51 6.51
C ASN A 434 13.77 -24.94 5.03
N ALA A 435 14.83 -25.61 4.55
CA ALA A 435 14.92 -26.06 3.17
C ALA A 435 13.84 -27.12 2.85
N ASP A 436 13.64 -28.08 3.75
CA ASP A 436 12.77 -29.23 3.52
C ASP A 436 11.28 -28.81 3.56
N ALA A 437 10.94 -27.90 4.46
CA ALA A 437 9.61 -27.29 4.53
C ALA A 437 9.29 -26.36 3.34
N ILE A 438 10.28 -25.62 2.80
CA ILE A 438 10.08 -24.84 1.57
C ILE A 438 9.94 -25.77 0.36
N LYS A 439 10.75 -26.84 0.25
CA LYS A 439 10.59 -27.87 -0.79
C LYS A 439 9.20 -28.51 -0.74
N LYS A 440 8.68 -28.80 0.46
CA LYS A 440 7.31 -29.32 0.64
C LYS A 440 6.26 -28.33 0.17
N ALA A 441 6.42 -27.03 0.44
CA ALA A 441 5.54 -25.98 -0.08
C ALA A 441 5.62 -25.85 -1.61
N GLN A 442 6.81 -25.94 -2.20
CA GLN A 442 7.03 -25.92 -3.65
C GLN A 442 6.39 -27.12 -4.34
N ALA A 443 6.61 -28.34 -3.83
CA ALA A 443 5.98 -29.55 -4.34
C ALA A 443 4.45 -29.49 -4.22
N ALA A 444 3.92 -28.95 -3.11
CA ALA A 444 2.49 -28.73 -2.97
C ALA A 444 1.94 -27.69 -3.98
N ILE A 445 2.71 -26.68 -4.38
CA ILE A 445 2.29 -25.72 -5.41
C ILE A 445 2.32 -26.37 -6.80
N ALA A 446 3.33 -27.18 -7.11
CA ALA A 446 3.40 -27.92 -8.37
C ALA A 446 2.18 -28.85 -8.55
N LEU A 447 1.80 -29.59 -7.49
CA LEU A 447 0.63 -30.48 -7.49
C LEU A 447 -0.72 -29.75 -7.66
N ASP A 448 -0.84 -28.47 -7.30
CA ASP A 448 -2.06 -27.69 -7.60
C ASP A 448 -2.07 -27.21 -9.05
N LEU A 449 -0.91 -26.93 -9.64
CA LEU A 449 -0.81 -26.54 -11.05
C LEU A 449 -1.12 -27.75 -11.96
N GLU A 450 -0.58 -28.93 -11.63
CA GLU A 450 -0.93 -30.20 -12.27
C GLU A 450 -2.42 -30.56 -12.13
N GLY A 451 -3.15 -29.97 -11.16
CA GLY A 451 -4.58 -30.18 -10.96
C GLY A 451 -5.50 -29.16 -11.64
N ASP A 452 -4.95 -28.07 -12.21
CA ASP A 452 -5.67 -27.09 -13.04
C ASP A 452 -5.41 -27.33 -14.56
N ASP A 453 -4.37 -28.10 -14.92
CA ASP A 453 -3.94 -28.36 -16.31
C ASP A 453 -4.69 -29.55 -17.00
N ASP A 454 -5.79 -30.06 -16.44
CA ASP A 454 -6.65 -31.10 -17.07
C ASP A 454 -7.55 -30.54 -18.24
N GLU A 455 -7.47 -29.24 -18.55
CA GLU A 455 -8.12 -28.59 -19.69
C GLU A 455 -7.17 -27.59 -20.42
N ASP A 456 -6.14 -28.07 -21.14
CA ASP A 456 -5.76 -27.60 -22.51
C ASP A 456 -4.42 -28.20 -23.00
N ASP A 457 -4.44 -28.91 -24.14
CA ASP A 457 -3.27 -29.53 -24.79
C ASP A 457 -2.29 -28.51 -25.42
N ASP A 458 -1.03 -28.46 -24.97
CA ASP A 458 0.13 -28.10 -25.83
C ASP A 458 1.45 -28.69 -25.29
N GLU A 459 1.60 -30.02 -25.46
CA GLU A 459 2.83 -30.76 -25.15
C GLU A 459 3.96 -30.43 -26.15
N ASN A 460 5.19 -30.19 -25.64
CA ASN A 460 6.52 -30.56 -26.22
C ASN A 460 7.69 -29.69 -25.70
N ALA A 461 7.46 -28.61 -24.94
CA ALA A 461 8.52 -27.68 -24.53
C ALA A 461 8.89 -27.70 -23.03
N LYS A 462 8.16 -28.47 -22.19
CA LYS A 462 8.34 -28.47 -20.72
C LYS A 462 8.90 -29.79 -20.14
N GLU A 463 8.89 -30.88 -20.90
CA GLU A 463 9.29 -32.20 -20.38
C GLU A 463 10.78 -32.30 -20.03
N ASP A 464 11.66 -31.64 -20.78
CA ASP A 464 13.12 -31.72 -20.59
C ASP A 464 13.58 -31.14 -19.23
N GLU A 465 13.03 -29.99 -18.81
CA GLU A 465 13.36 -29.39 -17.50
C GLU A 465 12.82 -30.24 -16.33
N VAL A 466 11.66 -30.87 -16.51
CA VAL A 466 11.03 -31.75 -15.50
C VAL A 466 11.80 -33.07 -15.36
N ALA A 467 12.26 -33.65 -16.48
CA ALA A 467 13.07 -34.86 -16.48
C ALA A 467 14.43 -34.67 -15.78
N GLU A 468 15.02 -33.47 -15.86
CA GLU A 468 16.25 -33.13 -15.13
C GLU A 468 16.00 -32.97 -13.63
N ALA A 469 14.89 -32.33 -13.23
CA ALA A 469 14.48 -32.19 -11.84
C ALA A 469 14.20 -33.55 -11.15
N ILE A 470 13.56 -34.49 -11.84
CA ILE A 470 13.27 -35.84 -11.30
C ILE A 470 14.56 -36.63 -11.05
N LYS A 471 15.55 -36.58 -11.96
CA LYS A 471 16.85 -37.26 -11.77
C LYS A 471 17.58 -36.77 -10.53
N LEU A 472 17.59 -35.46 -10.29
CA LEU A 472 18.21 -34.86 -9.10
C LEU A 472 17.52 -35.31 -7.79
N VAL A 473 16.22 -35.62 -7.82
CA VAL A 473 15.48 -36.19 -6.68
C VAL A 473 15.85 -37.66 -6.45
N GLU A 474 16.04 -38.45 -7.51
CA GLU A 474 16.49 -39.85 -7.37
C GLU A 474 17.92 -39.98 -6.84
N GLU A 475 18.85 -39.13 -7.30
CA GLU A 475 20.22 -39.09 -6.79
C GLU A 475 20.26 -38.67 -5.31
N GLY A 476 19.44 -37.69 -4.92
CA GLY A 476 19.27 -37.30 -3.51
C GLY A 476 18.69 -38.43 -2.64
N LYS A 477 17.76 -39.23 -3.16
CA LYS A 477 17.22 -40.42 -2.46
C LYS A 477 18.26 -41.52 -2.29
N LYS A 478 19.12 -41.77 -3.30
CA LYS A 478 20.21 -42.76 -3.21
C LYS A 478 21.23 -42.37 -2.14
N GLN A 479 21.65 -41.10 -2.09
CA GLN A 479 22.57 -40.61 -1.05
C GLN A 479 21.95 -40.62 0.37
N ALA A 480 20.62 -40.44 0.49
CA ALA A 480 19.92 -40.54 1.78
C ALA A 480 19.77 -42.00 2.27
N ALA A 481 19.63 -42.97 1.36
CA ALA A 481 19.47 -44.39 1.71
C ALA A 481 20.75 -45.02 2.28
N GLU A 482 21.93 -44.50 1.92
CA GLU A 482 23.22 -44.95 2.47
C GLU A 482 23.51 -44.41 3.88
N ALA A 483 22.77 -43.40 4.35
CA ALA A 483 22.99 -42.69 5.62
C ALA A 483 21.94 -43.07 6.69
N ASN A 484 21.91 -44.34 7.09
CA ASN A 484 20.89 -44.89 7.99
C ASN A 484 21.24 -44.68 9.48
N ALA A 485 20.38 -43.99 10.24
CA ALA A 485 20.42 -43.92 11.71
C ALA A 485 19.07 -43.49 12.33
N GLU A 486 18.24 -44.50 12.64
CA GLU A 486 17.16 -44.58 13.66
C GLU A 486 16.52 -43.30 14.23
N GLN A 487 15.20 -43.12 14.02
CA GLN A 487 14.21 -42.75 15.06
C GLN A 487 12.73 -42.96 14.58
N PRO A 488 11.73 -42.98 15.48
CA PRO A 488 10.51 -43.79 15.30
C PRO A 488 9.35 -43.13 14.54
N VAL A 489 8.41 -43.98 14.10
CA VAL A 489 7.21 -43.63 13.32
C VAL A 489 6.03 -43.22 14.22
N ASP A 490 5.28 -42.20 13.80
CA ASP A 490 4.13 -41.64 14.55
C ASP A 490 2.91 -42.60 14.61
N PRO A 491 2.12 -42.61 15.70
CA PRO A 491 0.99 -43.54 15.88
C PRO A 491 -0.19 -43.40 14.89
N GLU A 492 -0.28 -42.30 14.13
CA GLU A 492 -1.39 -42.10 13.19
C GLU A 492 -1.29 -42.97 11.93
N LEU A 493 -0.08 -43.30 11.46
CA LEU A 493 0.09 -44.20 10.31
C LEU A 493 -0.40 -45.63 10.60
N GLN A 494 -0.45 -46.06 11.86
CA GLN A 494 -0.90 -47.40 12.23
C GLN A 494 -2.42 -47.61 12.03
N LYS A 495 -3.23 -46.53 12.12
CA LYS A 495 -4.67 -46.60 11.84
C LYS A 495 -4.99 -46.72 10.35
N LEU A 496 -4.14 -46.17 9.49
CA LEU A 496 -4.27 -46.32 8.04
C LEU A 496 -3.80 -47.71 7.56
N ALA A 497 -2.78 -48.28 8.20
CA ALA A 497 -2.27 -49.62 7.86
C ALA A 497 -3.27 -50.77 8.13
N SER A 498 -4.18 -50.61 9.10
CA SER A 498 -5.19 -51.63 9.43
C SER A 498 -6.32 -51.82 8.40
N LEU A 499 -6.36 -51.00 7.35
CA LEU A 499 -7.35 -51.07 6.25
C LEU A 499 -6.89 -51.97 5.08
N ILE A 500 -5.70 -52.56 5.17
CA ILE A 500 -5.10 -53.37 4.09
C ILE A 500 -5.06 -54.85 4.51
N PRO A 501 -5.76 -55.77 3.83
CA PRO A 501 -5.70 -57.19 4.15
C PRO A 501 -4.37 -57.83 3.72
N GLY A 502 -3.70 -58.54 4.64
CA GLY A 502 -2.82 -59.66 4.27
C GLY A 502 -1.30 -59.51 4.45
N VAL A 503 -0.81 -59.27 5.67
CA VAL A 503 0.50 -59.82 6.12
C VAL A 503 0.37 -60.33 7.57
N SER A 504 0.92 -61.52 7.85
CA SER A 504 0.81 -62.19 9.15
C SER A 504 1.88 -61.76 10.17
N ALA A 505 1.56 -61.94 11.45
CA ALA A 505 2.30 -61.51 12.63
C ALA A 505 3.64 -62.22 12.93
N ALA A 506 4.46 -61.56 13.76
CA ALA A 506 5.26 -62.20 14.83
C ALA A 506 5.45 -61.23 16.02
N VAL A 507 5.43 -61.75 17.26
CA VAL A 507 5.40 -61.00 18.53
C VAL A 507 6.63 -61.33 19.39
N GLY A 508 7.14 -60.39 20.23
CA GLY A 508 8.32 -60.66 21.07
C GLY A 508 8.68 -59.67 22.21
N SER A 509 7.87 -59.64 23.27
CA SER A 509 8.21 -59.37 24.70
C SER A 509 9.23 -58.29 25.16
N THR A 510 8.68 -57.36 25.95
CA THR A 510 9.17 -56.52 27.08
C THR A 510 10.10 -57.19 28.16
N PRO A 511 10.52 -56.53 29.28
CA PRO A 511 11.27 -55.26 29.46
C PRO A 511 12.34 -55.33 30.61
N ASN A 512 13.18 -54.29 30.85
CA ASN A 512 13.62 -53.98 32.24
C ASN A 512 14.18 -52.56 32.51
N LYS A 513 14.04 -52.10 33.76
CA LYS A 513 14.57 -50.83 34.32
C LYS A 513 16.02 -50.95 34.82
N LYS A 514 16.75 -49.82 34.89
CA LYS A 514 17.49 -49.41 36.10
C LYS A 514 17.97 -47.96 36.11
N GLU A 515 18.02 -47.39 37.32
CA GLU A 515 18.45 -46.02 37.61
C GLU A 515 19.99 -45.87 37.60
N LYS A 516 20.48 -44.63 37.44
CA LYS A 516 21.34 -44.02 38.48
C LYS A 516 21.48 -42.50 38.38
N SER A 517 21.87 -41.91 39.51
CA SER A 517 21.82 -40.48 39.83
C SER A 517 23.21 -39.81 39.83
N LYS A 518 23.24 -38.46 39.74
CA LYS A 518 24.04 -37.62 40.67
C LYS A 518 23.72 -36.11 40.62
N LYS A 519 23.71 -35.52 41.82
CA LYS A 519 23.55 -34.07 42.12
C LYS A 519 24.63 -33.18 41.51
N ARG A 520 24.29 -31.90 41.28
CA ARG A 520 24.90 -30.76 42.01
C ARG A 520 23.97 -29.52 42.07
N LYS A 521 23.88 -28.93 43.26
CA LYS A 521 23.40 -27.57 43.60
C LYS A 521 24.53 -26.55 43.25
N SER A 522 24.39 -25.22 43.22
CA SER A 522 23.31 -24.21 43.39
C SER A 522 23.71 -22.98 42.52
N ASP A 523 22.94 -21.90 42.32
CA ASP A 523 22.62 -20.83 43.28
C ASP A 523 21.40 -20.01 42.85
N VAL A 524 20.77 -19.37 43.83
CA VAL A 524 19.57 -18.53 43.69
C VAL A 524 19.96 -17.07 43.87
N ALA A 525 19.52 -16.21 42.95
CA ALA A 525 19.45 -14.77 43.17
C ALA A 525 18.08 -14.27 42.68
N ALA A 526 17.20 -13.92 43.62
CA ALA A 526 15.91 -13.32 43.33
C ALA A 526 16.03 -11.80 43.35
N LEU A 527 15.51 -11.12 42.32
CA LEU A 527 15.06 -9.73 42.39
C LEU A 527 13.73 -9.62 41.66
N SER A 528 12.80 -8.95 42.32
CA SER A 528 11.38 -8.84 41.98
C SER A 528 11.08 -7.61 41.11
N ALA A 529 9.95 -7.70 40.39
CA ALA A 529 9.04 -6.63 39.97
C ALA A 529 9.62 -5.25 39.58
N ASP A 530 9.32 -4.85 38.34
CA ASP A 530 8.45 -3.68 38.16
C ASP A 530 7.65 -3.81 36.85
N ALA A 531 6.40 -3.37 36.89
CA ALA A 531 5.53 -3.30 35.72
C ALA A 531 5.74 -1.95 35.00
N MET A 532 5.59 -1.93 33.68
CA MET A 532 5.49 -0.69 32.92
C MET A 532 4.20 -0.68 32.13
N ASP A 533 3.23 0.08 32.63
CA ASP A 533 2.04 0.46 31.91
C ASP A 533 2.38 1.24 30.63
N VAL A 534 1.49 1.14 29.65
CA VAL A 534 1.54 1.92 28.42
C VAL A 534 0.59 3.09 28.60
N ASP A 535 1.15 4.29 28.82
CA ASP A 535 0.38 5.53 29.01
C ASP A 535 -0.65 5.75 27.89
N VAL A 536 -1.92 5.74 28.29
CA VAL A 536 -3.03 6.35 27.56
C VAL A 536 -3.14 7.79 28.06
N PRO A 537 -3.12 8.82 27.20
CA PRO A 537 -3.25 10.20 27.65
C PRO A 537 -4.68 10.46 28.17
N GLY A 538 -4.83 10.47 29.49
CA GLY A 538 -6.02 10.90 30.21
C GLY A 538 -5.84 12.29 30.82
N ASP A 539 -6.92 13.06 30.83
CA ASP A 539 -6.97 14.46 31.27
C ASP A 539 -6.68 14.63 32.77
N LEU A 540 -6.18 15.82 33.16
CA LEU A 540 -6.04 16.21 34.57
C LEU A 540 -6.53 17.64 34.79
N SER A 541 -7.78 17.74 35.27
CA SER A 541 -8.34 18.95 35.88
C SER A 541 -8.29 18.90 37.41
N ALA A 542 -8.05 20.07 38.00
CA ALA A 542 -8.40 20.47 39.39
C ALA A 542 -7.48 20.11 40.58
N VAL A 543 -6.90 21.19 41.14
CA VAL A 543 -6.80 21.55 42.58
C VAL A 543 -6.04 20.61 43.53
N GLY A 544 -5.02 21.16 44.22
CA GLY A 544 -4.17 20.44 45.19
C GLY A 544 -4.20 21.01 46.62
N VAL A 545 -3.27 20.54 47.47
CA VAL A 545 -3.01 21.03 48.84
C VAL A 545 -1.48 21.04 49.11
N GLU A 546 -1.01 22.03 49.88
CA GLU A 546 0.41 22.21 50.26
C GLU A 546 0.94 21.19 51.29
N ALA A 547 2.24 20.88 51.25
CA ALA A 547 3.06 20.70 52.46
C ALA A 547 4.57 20.96 52.21
N LYS A 548 5.19 21.79 53.08
CA LYS A 548 6.65 22.09 53.18
C LYS A 548 7.34 20.94 53.97
N ALA A 549 8.66 20.77 54.17
CA ALA A 549 9.92 21.51 53.94
C ALA A 549 11.11 20.50 54.17
N SER A 550 12.43 20.73 54.01
CA SER A 550 13.31 21.78 53.44
C SER A 550 14.80 21.30 53.47
N LYS A 551 15.75 22.12 52.95
CA LYS A 551 17.23 22.12 53.21
C LYS A 551 18.10 21.01 52.57
N LYS A 552 19.35 21.26 52.13
CA LYS A 552 20.11 22.48 51.69
C LYS A 552 21.43 21.98 51.05
N SER A 553 21.93 22.50 49.92
CA SER A 553 22.90 23.62 49.87
C SER A 553 23.40 23.86 48.42
N LYS A 554 23.36 25.12 47.91
CA LYS A 554 24.49 26.00 47.44
C LYS A 554 25.26 25.52 46.17
N LYS A 555 25.60 26.38 45.19
CA LYS A 555 25.45 27.85 45.01
C LYS A 555 25.73 28.32 43.56
N ASP A 556 25.23 29.53 43.24
CA ASP A 556 25.62 30.50 42.18
C ASP A 556 25.13 30.23 40.73
N LYS A 557 24.62 31.20 39.94
CA LYS A 557 24.27 32.62 40.21
C LYS A 557 23.24 33.16 39.18
N ASN A 558 22.21 33.85 39.70
CA ASN A 558 21.61 35.14 39.24
C ASN A 558 21.23 35.37 37.75
N SER A 559 19.97 35.61 37.36
CA SER A 559 19.00 36.71 37.71
C SER A 559 18.94 37.77 36.60
N LYS A 560 17.82 38.44 36.24
CA LYS A 560 16.43 38.51 36.74
C LYS A 560 15.58 39.16 35.62
N SER A 561 14.34 38.74 35.33
CA SER A 561 13.03 39.38 35.72
C SER A 561 12.90 40.89 35.40
N ALA A 562 11.77 41.47 34.99
CA ALA A 562 10.38 41.05 34.72
C ALA A 562 9.81 42.04 33.66
N GLY A 563 8.54 42.12 33.24
CA GLY A 563 7.24 41.47 33.50
C GLY A 563 6.25 42.11 32.50
N ASP A 564 5.32 41.38 31.88
CA ASP A 564 3.97 41.06 32.39
C ASP A 564 2.92 42.16 32.05
N VAL A 565 1.62 41.86 32.19
CA VAL A 565 0.41 42.69 31.92
C VAL A 565 -0.02 42.71 30.44
N SER A 566 -0.94 41.83 29.99
CA SER A 566 -2.43 41.96 29.95
C SER A 566 -2.95 42.77 28.74
N VAL A 567 -4.19 42.67 28.22
CA VAL A 567 -5.36 41.78 28.42
C VAL A 567 -6.32 41.96 27.21
N ALA A 568 -7.25 41.03 26.97
CA ALA A 568 -8.38 41.12 26.01
C ALA A 568 -8.01 41.20 24.50
N GLY A 569 -8.88 40.83 23.56
CA GLY A 569 -10.24 40.26 23.65
C GLY A 569 -10.99 40.45 22.32
N ASP A 570 -11.95 39.54 22.05
CA ASP A 570 -12.83 39.45 20.87
C ASP A 570 -12.17 39.32 19.47
N VAL A 571 -12.52 38.35 18.61
CA VAL A 571 -13.83 37.80 18.16
C VAL A 571 -14.50 38.64 17.06
N SER A 572 -14.24 38.26 15.80
CA SER A 572 -15.21 38.06 14.69
C SER A 572 -14.39 37.85 13.39
N MET A 573 -14.48 36.73 12.64
CA MET A 573 -15.59 36.12 11.88
C MET A 573 -16.09 36.97 10.69
N VAL A 574 -15.91 36.39 9.49
CA VAL A 574 -16.55 36.73 8.19
C VAL A 574 -16.25 38.15 7.67
N GLY A 575 -15.46 38.35 6.61
CA GLY A 575 -15.74 37.96 5.21
C GLY A 575 -15.93 39.28 4.41
N ASP A 576 -15.91 39.36 3.08
CA ASP A 576 -15.43 38.46 2.03
C ASP A 576 -14.87 39.36 0.90
N ASP A 577 -14.12 38.75 -0.01
CA ASP A 577 -13.96 39.19 -1.41
C ASP A 577 -13.22 40.48 -1.87
N THR A 578 -12.55 40.31 -3.02
CA THR A 578 -12.06 41.30 -4.01
C THR A 578 -10.77 42.15 -3.83
N ALA A 579 -10.01 42.21 -4.93
CA ALA A 579 -8.84 43.06 -5.24
C ALA A 579 -7.61 42.92 -4.31
N THR A 580 -6.39 42.66 -4.82
CA THR A 580 -5.69 43.64 -5.67
C THR A 580 -4.55 43.00 -6.46
N SER A 581 -4.62 43.08 -7.79
CA SER A 581 -3.43 43.06 -8.64
C SER A 581 -2.70 44.40 -8.51
N MET A 582 -1.49 44.43 -7.93
CA MET A 582 -0.38 45.39 -8.17
C MET A 582 0.61 45.44 -6.99
N LYS A 583 1.74 44.72 -7.09
CA LYS A 583 3.04 45.07 -6.45
C LYS A 583 4.13 44.03 -6.77
N LYS A 584 4.74 44.12 -7.96
CA LYS A 584 6.04 43.45 -8.21
C LYS A 584 6.93 44.08 -9.28
N GLU A 585 6.92 45.42 -9.36
CA GLU A 585 8.03 46.19 -9.91
C GLU A 585 8.51 47.25 -8.91
N LYS A 586 9.84 47.43 -8.81
CA LYS A 586 10.63 48.20 -7.83
C LYS A 586 11.13 47.45 -6.58
N LYS A 587 12.06 46.50 -6.79
CA LYS A 587 13.20 46.33 -5.87
C LYS A 587 14.50 45.84 -6.53
N GLU A 588 14.78 46.33 -7.73
CA GLU A 588 16.15 46.42 -8.26
C GLU A 588 16.63 47.87 -8.21
N LYS A 589 17.95 48.06 -8.05
CA LYS A 589 18.65 49.35 -7.82
C LYS A 589 18.39 50.05 -6.46
N LYS A 590 19.01 49.53 -5.39
CA LYS A 590 19.98 50.27 -4.51
C LYS A 590 20.30 49.50 -3.21
N SER A 591 21.38 48.71 -3.23
CA SER A 591 22.21 48.42 -2.05
C SER A 591 23.61 47.89 -2.42
N LYS A 592 24.21 48.44 -3.49
CA LYS A 592 25.66 48.34 -3.76
C LYS A 592 26.34 49.61 -3.25
N LYS A 593 26.67 49.64 -1.95
CA LYS A 593 27.79 50.37 -1.32
C LYS A 593 27.59 50.38 0.19
N ASP A 594 28.35 49.54 0.89
CA ASP A 594 28.88 49.88 2.21
C ASP A 594 30.26 49.23 2.39
N LYS A 595 31.27 50.00 1.97
CA LYS A 595 32.66 49.94 2.43
C LYS A 595 33.18 51.38 2.35
N LYS A 596 33.10 52.11 3.47
CA LYS A 596 33.96 53.27 3.73
C LYS A 596 35.30 52.75 4.29
N PRO A 597 36.40 53.45 3.97
CA PRO A 597 37.30 54.02 4.97
C PRO A 597 36.92 55.53 5.10
N LYS A 598 37.17 56.29 6.17
CA LYS A 598 38.48 56.83 6.59
C LYS A 598 39.33 57.20 5.36
N ASP A 599 39.44 58.44 4.93
CA ASP A 599 39.57 59.66 5.74
C ASP A 599 38.36 60.62 5.74
N ALA A 600 38.46 61.60 6.65
CA ALA A 600 37.62 62.80 6.85
C ALA A 600 36.09 62.58 6.87
#